data_AF-R9IVZ2-F1
#
_entry.id   AF-R9IVZ2-F1
#
_cell.length_a   1.000
_cell.length_b   1.000
_cell.length_c   1.000
_cell.angle_alpha   90.00
_cell.angle_beta   90.00
_cell.angle_gamma   90.00
#
_symmetry.space_group_name_H-M   'P 1'
#
loop_
_entity.id
_entity.type
_entity.pdbx_description
1 polymer ?
#
loop_
_entity_poly.entity_id
_entity_poly.type
_entity_poly.pdbx_seq_one_letter_code
_entity_poly.pdbx_strand_id
1 'polypeptide(L)'
;MKYAKERIRVYSLGEIQNDLKSLTEKQFYTKHIIRSDNWYFESYLGKSPDAVIHLIDDYRLIISESFGVSFNSVMMVGSGKLGYSISPPDENNPQKSKMFLPFNDDENIRKVSDLDIAIISSDIFHEYWKNFRNSYKTRFKNTYRHLYNELYRGYINERNIMEVDGCRKQWNETASRSKKKLHSELYFRHEISYRIYRNWEDFEDYNIQNIRKNKKENF
;
A
#
# COMPACT_ATOMS: atom_id res chain seq x y z
N MET A 1 -35.01 0.69 -13.97
CA MET A 1 -34.70 1.47 -12.75
C MET A 1 -33.86 0.56 -11.84
N LYS A 2 -32.53 0.66 -11.91
CA LYS A 2 -31.61 -0.21 -11.18
C LYS A 2 -31.54 0.27 -9.73
N TYR A 3 -32.02 -0.54 -8.79
CA TYR A 3 -31.74 -0.37 -7.37
C TYR A 3 -30.23 -0.49 -7.18
N ALA A 4 -29.55 0.64 -6.95
CA ALA A 4 -28.22 0.63 -6.40
C ALA A 4 -28.36 0.09 -4.97
N LYS A 5 -28.08 -1.20 -4.76
CA LYS A 5 -27.82 -1.72 -3.42
C LYS A 5 -26.72 -0.84 -2.84
N GLU A 6 -27.04 -0.10 -1.78
CA GLU A 6 -26.04 0.49 -0.89
C GLU A 6 -25.09 -0.65 -0.51
N ARG A 7 -23.92 -0.68 -1.16
CA ARG A 7 -22.89 -1.66 -0.84
C ARG A 7 -22.44 -1.30 0.58
N ILE A 8 -22.65 -2.22 1.52
CA ILE A 8 -22.18 -2.08 2.89
C ILE A 8 -20.67 -1.84 2.81
N ARG A 9 -20.26 -0.63 3.20
CA ARG A 9 -18.85 -0.24 3.26
C ARG A 9 -18.32 -0.62 4.62
N VAL A 10 -17.08 -1.11 4.66
CA VAL A 10 -16.35 -1.37 5.91
C VAL A 10 -16.40 -0.15 6.82
N TYR A 11 -15.98 1.00 6.27
CA TYR A 11 -16.05 2.29 6.92
C TYR A 11 -16.60 3.33 5.92
N SER A 12 -17.46 4.22 6.40
CA SER A 12 -17.90 5.37 5.60
C SER A 12 -16.83 6.47 5.61
N LEU A 13 -16.85 7.38 4.63
CA LEU A 13 -15.94 8.53 4.64
C LEU A 13 -16.13 9.39 5.90
N GLY A 14 -17.38 9.60 6.31
CA GLY A 14 -17.70 10.36 7.53
C GLY A 14 -17.13 9.70 8.79
N GLU A 15 -17.16 8.37 8.86
CA GLU A 15 -16.53 7.62 9.96
C GLU A 15 -15.01 7.78 9.96
N ILE A 16 -14.35 7.60 8.81
CA ILE A 16 -12.89 7.79 8.69
C ILE A 16 -12.50 9.21 9.10
N GLN A 17 -13.26 10.22 8.65
CA GLN A 17 -13.02 11.62 9.00
C GLN A 17 -13.23 11.90 10.49
N ASN A 18 -14.30 11.35 11.08
CA ASN A 18 -14.58 11.50 12.50
C ASN A 18 -13.48 10.83 13.34
N ASP A 19 -13.11 9.61 13.00
CA ASP A 19 -12.05 8.88 13.70
C ASP A 19 -10.70 9.57 13.57
N LEU A 20 -10.40 10.14 12.40
CA LEU A 20 -9.19 10.92 12.20
C LEU A 20 -9.15 12.16 13.10
N LYS A 21 -10.30 12.74 13.48
CA LYS A 21 -10.38 13.84 14.45
C LYS A 21 -10.31 13.36 15.89
N SER A 22 -11.08 12.32 16.23
CA SER A 22 -11.37 11.96 17.62
C SER A 22 -10.42 10.94 18.23
N LEU A 23 -9.81 10.07 17.43
CA LEU A 23 -8.91 9.02 17.91
C LEU A 23 -7.47 9.51 18.00
N THR A 24 -6.65 8.91 18.87
CA THR A 24 -5.19 9.07 18.78
C THR A 24 -4.66 8.44 17.49
N GLU A 25 -3.46 8.82 17.05
CA GLU A 25 -2.91 8.27 15.79
C GLU A 25 -2.68 6.76 15.89
N LYS A 26 -2.30 6.26 17.06
CA LYS A 26 -2.15 4.82 17.33
C LYS A 26 -3.49 4.08 17.29
N GLN A 27 -4.57 4.69 17.82
CA GLN A 27 -5.91 4.13 17.74
C GLN A 27 -6.42 4.09 16.30
N PHE A 28 -6.24 5.18 15.54
CA PHE A 28 -6.58 5.22 14.11
C PHE A 28 -5.79 4.19 13.32
N TYR A 29 -4.47 4.14 13.49
CA TYR A 29 -3.59 3.15 12.86
C TYR A 29 -4.03 1.71 13.15
N THR A 30 -4.30 1.40 14.42
CA THR A 30 -4.76 0.06 14.81
C THR A 30 -6.10 -0.28 14.15
N LYS A 31 -7.08 0.64 14.21
CA LYS A 31 -8.43 0.42 13.66
C LYS A 31 -8.44 0.29 12.14
N HIS A 32 -7.78 1.20 11.45
CA HIS A 32 -7.92 1.40 10.00
C HIS A 32 -6.79 0.80 9.17
N ILE A 33 -5.63 0.50 9.77
CA ILE A 33 -4.46 -0.03 9.03
C ILE A 33 -4.15 -1.47 9.43
N ILE A 34 -4.17 -1.80 10.74
CA ILE A 34 -3.77 -3.12 11.23
C ILE A 34 -4.86 -4.19 11.13
N ARG A 35 -6.12 -3.84 11.44
CA ARG A 35 -7.21 -4.82 11.44
C ARG A 35 -7.40 -5.47 10.07
N SER A 36 -8.01 -6.65 10.07
CA SER A 36 -8.21 -7.48 8.87
C SER A 36 -9.22 -6.89 7.89
N ASP A 37 -10.10 -5.99 8.33
CA ASP A 37 -11.11 -5.39 7.46
C ASP A 37 -10.50 -4.79 6.16
N ASN A 38 -11.19 -4.98 5.04
CA ASN A 38 -10.62 -4.64 3.74
C ASN A 38 -11.70 -4.25 2.74
N TRP A 39 -11.76 -2.95 2.42
CA TRP A 39 -12.72 -2.38 1.49
C TRP A 39 -12.66 -3.01 0.10
N TYR A 40 -11.47 -3.34 -0.41
CA TYR A 40 -11.32 -3.93 -1.73
C TYR A 40 -12.03 -5.29 -1.83
N PHE A 41 -11.91 -6.14 -0.81
CA PHE A 41 -12.57 -7.44 -0.80
C PHE A 41 -14.07 -7.33 -0.54
N GLU A 42 -14.46 -6.54 0.45
CA GLU A 42 -15.87 -6.45 0.87
C GLU A 42 -16.70 -5.62 -0.11
N SER A 43 -16.26 -4.39 -0.41
CA SER A 43 -17.03 -3.42 -1.19
C SER A 43 -16.79 -3.53 -2.69
N TYR A 44 -15.53 -3.73 -3.12
CA TYR A 44 -15.22 -3.81 -4.55
C TYR A 44 -15.50 -5.19 -5.14
N LEU A 45 -14.96 -6.27 -4.55
CA LEU A 45 -15.21 -7.64 -4.98
C LEU A 45 -16.54 -8.22 -4.48
N GLY A 46 -17.23 -7.54 -3.56
CA GLY A 46 -18.57 -7.93 -3.08
C GLY A 46 -18.59 -9.21 -2.25
N LYS A 47 -17.52 -9.47 -1.49
CA LYS A 47 -17.34 -10.70 -0.71
C LYS A 47 -17.96 -10.57 0.69
N SER A 48 -18.46 -11.68 1.24
CA SER A 48 -18.94 -11.73 2.61
C SER A 48 -17.78 -11.64 3.61
N PRO A 49 -18.02 -11.23 4.87
CA PRO A 49 -16.97 -11.16 5.90
C PRO A 49 -16.16 -12.46 6.05
N ASP A 50 -16.82 -13.63 6.06
CA ASP A 50 -16.15 -14.93 6.17
C ASP A 50 -15.23 -15.20 4.96
N ALA A 51 -15.70 -14.87 3.74
CA ALA A 51 -14.88 -15.02 2.54
C ALA A 51 -13.71 -14.03 2.50
N VAL A 52 -13.85 -12.86 3.12
CA VAL A 52 -12.78 -11.86 3.21
C VAL A 52 -11.64 -12.35 4.09
N ILE A 53 -11.92 -13.03 5.20
CA ILE A 53 -10.87 -13.63 6.05
C ILE A 53 -10.02 -14.60 5.23
N HIS A 54 -10.65 -15.53 4.50
CA HIS A 54 -9.93 -16.47 3.65
C HIS A 54 -9.15 -15.78 2.53
N LEU A 55 -9.72 -14.78 1.86
CA LEU A 55 -9.00 -14.02 0.83
C LEU A 55 -7.79 -13.28 1.38
N ILE A 56 -7.88 -12.76 2.61
CA ILE A 56 -6.76 -12.11 3.30
C ILE A 56 -5.63 -13.10 3.50
N ASP A 57 -5.98 -14.30 3.98
CA ASP A 57 -5.00 -15.34 4.20
C ASP A 57 -4.39 -15.81 2.87
N ASP A 58 -5.21 -16.06 1.85
CA ASP A 58 -4.73 -16.55 0.56
C ASP A 58 -3.76 -15.56 -0.12
N TYR A 59 -4.07 -14.26 -0.12
CA TYR A 59 -3.18 -13.28 -0.76
C TYR A 59 -1.87 -13.14 0.01
N ARG A 60 -1.92 -13.17 1.35
CA ARG A 60 -0.72 -13.16 2.20
C ARG A 60 0.11 -14.39 1.96
N LEU A 61 -0.51 -15.56 1.83
CA LEU A 61 0.18 -16.82 1.55
C LEU A 61 0.92 -16.74 0.21
N ILE A 62 0.24 -16.34 -0.87
CA ILE A 62 0.82 -16.18 -2.20
C ILE A 62 2.06 -15.27 -2.18
N ILE A 63 1.97 -14.14 -1.51
CA ILE A 63 3.07 -13.18 -1.40
C ILE A 63 4.19 -13.74 -0.52
N SER A 64 3.85 -14.36 0.61
CA SER A 64 4.81 -14.93 1.55
C SER A 64 5.67 -16.02 0.89
N GLU A 65 5.05 -16.92 0.13
CA GLU A 65 5.75 -17.96 -0.64
C GLU A 65 6.60 -17.38 -1.76
N SER A 66 6.11 -16.34 -2.43
CA SER A 66 6.84 -15.72 -3.54
C SER A 66 8.09 -15.00 -3.06
N PHE A 67 7.97 -14.23 -1.98
CA PHE A 67 9.06 -13.38 -1.44
C PHE A 67 9.89 -14.06 -0.34
N GLY A 68 9.51 -15.26 0.11
CA GLY A 68 10.21 -15.96 1.19
C GLY A 68 10.12 -15.21 2.53
N VAL A 69 8.98 -14.60 2.85
CA VAL A 69 8.75 -13.85 4.09
C VAL A 69 7.70 -14.53 4.96
N SER A 70 7.61 -14.14 6.23
CA SER A 70 6.50 -14.57 7.08
C SER A 70 5.17 -14.10 6.51
N PHE A 71 4.15 -14.95 6.58
CA PHE A 71 2.77 -14.61 6.26
C PHE A 71 2.28 -13.33 6.97
N ASN A 72 2.69 -13.15 8.24
CA ASN A 72 2.30 -11.98 9.02
C ASN A 72 2.96 -10.69 8.51
N SER A 73 4.08 -10.78 7.78
CA SER A 73 4.84 -9.65 7.25
C SER A 73 4.25 -9.03 5.97
N VAL A 74 2.98 -9.29 5.65
CA VAL A 74 2.35 -8.83 4.42
C VAL A 74 1.04 -8.11 4.73
N MET A 75 0.90 -6.87 4.24
CA MET A 75 -0.28 -6.04 4.50
C MET A 75 -0.71 -5.23 3.28
N MET A 76 -1.99 -5.33 2.88
CA MET A 76 -2.58 -4.35 1.98
C MET A 76 -2.81 -3.04 2.74
N VAL A 77 -2.49 -1.91 2.12
CA VAL A 77 -2.63 -0.57 2.70
C VAL A 77 -3.24 0.39 1.67
N GLY A 78 -3.28 1.69 2.01
CA GLY A 78 -3.70 2.73 1.08
C GLY A 78 -5.20 2.68 0.77
N SER A 79 -5.55 3.22 -0.40
CA SER A 79 -6.96 3.34 -0.81
C SER A 79 -7.61 2.00 -1.13
N GLY A 80 -6.85 0.96 -1.52
CA GLY A 80 -7.40 -0.39 -1.68
C GLY A 80 -7.96 -0.93 -0.37
N LYS A 81 -7.24 -0.72 0.74
CA LYS A 81 -7.70 -1.15 2.06
C LYS A 81 -8.93 -0.36 2.56
N LEU A 82 -8.91 0.97 2.41
CA LEU A 82 -9.90 1.86 3.04
C LEU A 82 -11.05 2.31 2.14
N GLY A 83 -10.91 2.14 0.82
CA GLY A 83 -11.76 2.78 -0.19
C GLY A 83 -11.46 4.25 -0.42
N TYR A 84 -10.55 4.84 0.36
CA TYR A 84 -10.15 6.23 0.28
C TYR A 84 -8.65 6.39 0.51
N SER A 85 -8.03 7.31 -0.22
CA SER A 85 -6.64 7.68 0.03
C SER A 85 -6.52 8.48 1.32
N ILE A 86 -5.57 8.08 2.15
CA ILE A 86 -5.11 8.81 3.35
C ILE A 86 -3.70 9.36 3.17
N SER A 87 -3.28 9.55 1.91
CA SER A 87 -1.99 10.17 1.61
C SER A 87 -1.98 11.62 2.06
N PRO A 88 -0.94 12.07 2.80
CA PRO A 88 -0.89 13.44 3.25
C PRO A 88 -0.80 14.44 2.09
N PRO A 89 -1.38 15.63 2.26
CA PRO A 89 -1.21 16.72 1.30
C PRO A 89 0.27 16.99 1.01
N ASP A 90 0.57 17.27 -0.26
CA ASP A 90 1.88 17.79 -0.65
C ASP A 90 1.89 19.28 -0.32
N GLU A 91 2.76 19.69 0.61
CA GLU A 91 2.93 21.09 1.02
C GLU A 91 3.34 21.99 -0.16
N ASN A 92 4.05 21.43 -1.13
CA ASN A 92 4.49 22.17 -2.31
C ASN A 92 3.43 22.19 -3.43
N ASN A 93 2.44 21.30 -3.37
CA ASN A 93 1.36 21.22 -4.36
C ASN A 93 0.01 20.89 -3.69
N PRO A 94 -0.56 21.75 -2.83
CA PRO A 94 -1.80 21.47 -2.10
C PRO A 94 -2.98 21.11 -3.01
N GLN A 95 -3.04 21.72 -4.19
CA GLN A 95 -4.04 21.49 -5.24
C GLN A 95 -4.01 20.07 -5.84
N LYS A 96 -2.96 19.29 -5.56
CA LYS A 96 -2.83 17.88 -5.99
C LYS A 96 -3.06 16.89 -4.83
N SER A 97 -3.61 17.35 -3.71
CA SER A 97 -3.91 16.48 -2.57
C SER A 97 -4.78 15.30 -2.99
N LYS A 98 -4.41 14.11 -2.51
CA LYS A 98 -5.20 12.89 -2.67
C LYS A 98 -5.94 12.54 -1.38
N MET A 99 -5.90 13.40 -0.37
CA MET A 99 -6.56 13.12 0.90
C MET A 99 -8.06 12.94 0.67
N PHE A 100 -8.63 11.83 1.14
CA PHE A 100 -10.01 11.41 0.94
C PHE A 100 -10.45 11.22 -0.53
N LEU A 101 -9.51 11.15 -1.47
CA LEU A 101 -9.84 10.77 -2.84
C LEU A 101 -10.34 9.31 -2.82
N PRO A 102 -11.55 9.02 -3.34
CA PRO A 102 -12.06 7.65 -3.38
C PRO A 102 -11.18 6.77 -4.26
N PHE A 103 -11.17 5.49 -3.94
CA PHE A 103 -10.58 4.48 -4.80
C PHE A 103 -11.29 4.51 -6.16
N ASN A 104 -10.50 4.70 -7.23
CA ASN A 104 -10.99 4.86 -8.59
C ASN A 104 -10.77 3.57 -9.39
N ASP A 105 -11.85 2.98 -9.89
CA ASP A 105 -11.88 1.82 -10.78
C ASP A 105 -12.35 2.15 -12.19
N ASP A 106 -12.61 3.44 -12.51
CA ASP A 106 -13.03 3.85 -13.84
C ASP A 106 -11.82 3.90 -14.79
N GLU A 107 -11.73 2.88 -15.66
CA GLU A 107 -10.70 2.74 -16.70
C GLU A 107 -10.75 3.87 -17.74
N ASN A 108 -11.89 4.59 -17.87
CA ASN A 108 -11.99 5.75 -18.75
C ASN A 108 -11.34 7.00 -18.14
N ILE A 109 -11.09 6.99 -16.83
CA ILE A 109 -10.33 8.04 -16.15
C ILE A 109 -8.86 7.63 -16.18
N ARG A 110 -8.00 8.56 -16.61
CA ARG A 110 -6.54 8.37 -16.83
C ARG A 110 -5.74 7.81 -15.63
N LYS A 111 -6.35 7.68 -14.44
CA LYS A 111 -5.66 7.27 -13.22
C LYS A 111 -6.52 6.35 -12.36
N VAL A 112 -6.64 5.11 -12.80
CA VAL A 112 -7.11 3.97 -11.99
C VAL A 112 -6.21 3.82 -10.76
N SER A 113 -6.77 3.38 -9.63
CA SER A 113 -6.05 3.22 -8.36
C SER A 113 -5.31 1.90 -8.28
N ASP A 114 -4.06 1.92 -7.84
CA ASP A 114 -3.29 0.70 -7.59
C ASP A 114 -3.66 0.09 -6.22
N LEU A 115 -3.32 -1.18 -6.03
CA LEU A 115 -3.33 -1.87 -4.74
C LEU A 115 -1.94 -1.81 -4.12
N ASP A 116 -1.79 -1.01 -3.07
CA ASP A 116 -0.55 -0.89 -2.33
C ASP A 116 -0.41 -2.05 -1.32
N ILE A 117 0.69 -2.80 -1.41
CA ILE A 117 1.01 -3.91 -0.50
C ILE A 117 2.37 -3.68 0.16
N ALA A 118 2.38 -3.64 1.49
CA ALA A 118 3.57 -3.61 2.30
C ALA A 118 4.13 -5.02 2.52
N ILE A 119 5.45 -5.16 2.35
CA ILE A 119 6.25 -6.34 2.70
C ILE A 119 7.22 -5.92 3.80
N ILE A 120 7.07 -6.46 5.01
CA ILE A 120 7.91 -6.13 6.17
C ILE A 120 9.02 -7.17 6.32
N SER A 121 10.21 -6.87 5.80
CA SER A 121 11.34 -7.79 5.83
C SER A 121 12.68 -7.05 5.83
N SER A 122 13.44 -7.24 6.91
CA SER A 122 14.79 -6.72 7.03
C SER A 122 15.72 -7.31 5.97
N ASP A 123 15.58 -8.60 5.66
CA ASP A 123 16.47 -9.30 4.71
C ASP A 123 16.30 -8.74 3.30
N ILE A 124 15.06 -8.65 2.82
CA ILE A 124 14.75 -8.06 1.51
C ILE A 124 15.17 -6.59 1.49
N PHE A 125 14.91 -5.83 2.55
CA PHE A 125 15.31 -4.42 2.63
C PHE A 125 16.82 -4.25 2.44
N HIS A 126 17.64 -4.99 3.21
CA HIS A 126 19.10 -4.87 3.16
C HIS A 126 19.67 -5.43 1.86
N GLU A 127 19.06 -6.47 1.30
CA GLU A 127 19.40 -6.99 -0.02
C GLU A 127 19.22 -5.91 -1.10
N TYR A 128 18.04 -5.29 -1.17
CA TYR A 128 17.79 -4.24 -2.17
C TYR A 128 18.64 -3.00 -1.91
N TRP A 129 18.89 -2.64 -0.65
CA TRP A 129 19.82 -1.56 -0.34
C TRP A 129 21.24 -1.87 -0.86
N LYS A 130 21.75 -3.10 -0.67
CA LYS A 130 23.04 -3.54 -1.24
C LYS A 130 23.00 -3.47 -2.77
N ASN A 131 21.93 -3.94 -3.40
CA ASN A 131 21.78 -3.91 -4.86
C ASN A 131 21.78 -2.48 -5.41
N PHE A 132 21.11 -1.55 -4.74
CA PHE A 132 21.17 -0.13 -5.08
C PHE A 132 22.61 0.41 -4.98
N ARG A 133 23.35 0.09 -3.92
CA ARG A 133 24.75 0.57 -3.81
C ARG A 133 25.62 0.03 -4.95
N ASN A 134 25.47 -1.25 -5.29
CA ASN A 134 26.24 -1.90 -6.34
C ASN A 134 25.85 -1.46 -7.76
N SER A 135 24.60 -1.01 -7.94
CA SER A 135 24.05 -0.63 -9.24
C SER A 135 24.11 0.88 -9.52
N TYR A 136 24.80 1.64 -8.67
CA TYR A 136 24.87 3.10 -8.81
C TYR A 136 25.52 3.49 -10.13
N LYS A 137 24.84 4.35 -10.89
CA LYS A 137 25.32 4.97 -12.13
C LYS A 137 24.79 6.39 -12.21
N THR A 138 25.56 7.31 -12.81
CA THR A 138 25.19 8.73 -12.95
C THR A 138 23.80 8.92 -13.59
N ARG A 139 23.42 8.05 -14.54
CA ARG A 139 22.09 8.09 -15.18
C ARG A 139 20.91 7.93 -14.21
N PHE A 140 21.12 7.32 -13.03
CA PHE A 140 20.09 7.09 -12.02
C PHE A 140 20.08 8.16 -10.92
N LYS A 141 20.88 9.23 -11.02
CA LYS A 141 21.07 10.24 -9.95
C LYS A 141 19.76 10.78 -9.38
N ASN A 142 18.74 11.00 -10.22
CA ASN A 142 17.42 11.47 -9.78
C ASN A 142 16.71 10.46 -8.88
N THR A 143 16.75 9.17 -9.22
CA THR A 143 16.21 8.09 -8.39
C THR A 143 16.89 8.04 -7.03
N TYR A 144 18.22 8.13 -6.98
CA TYR A 144 18.97 8.11 -5.71
C TYR A 144 18.70 9.32 -4.82
N ARG A 145 18.35 10.49 -5.41
CA ARG A 145 17.90 11.66 -4.65
C ARG A 145 16.60 11.37 -3.87
N HIS A 146 15.71 10.54 -4.40
CA HIS A 146 14.52 10.11 -3.68
C HIS A 146 14.81 8.96 -2.72
N LEU A 147 15.63 8.00 -3.14
CA LEU A 147 15.94 6.78 -2.39
C LEU A 147 16.54 7.06 -1.00
N TYR A 148 17.39 8.09 -0.84
CA TYR A 148 18.01 8.37 0.46
C TYR A 148 16.97 8.60 1.56
N ASN A 149 15.90 9.33 1.26
CA ASN A 149 14.84 9.65 2.22
C ASN A 149 14.03 8.40 2.57
N GLU A 150 13.79 7.52 1.58
CA GLU A 150 13.11 6.25 1.81
C GLU A 150 13.95 5.34 2.72
N LEU A 151 15.24 5.17 2.41
CA LEU A 151 16.17 4.37 3.21
C LEU A 151 16.30 4.90 4.64
N TYR A 152 16.40 6.23 4.81
CA TYR A 152 16.44 6.87 6.13
C TYR A 152 15.18 6.57 6.94
N ARG A 153 14.02 6.54 6.28
CA ARG A 153 12.72 6.23 6.88
C ARG A 153 12.41 4.73 6.94
N GLY A 154 13.37 3.87 6.61
CA GLY A 154 13.23 2.42 6.75
C GLY A 154 12.31 1.74 5.74
N TYR A 155 12.11 2.33 4.54
CA TYR A 155 11.35 1.67 3.47
C TYR A 155 11.97 1.86 2.08
N ILE A 156 11.52 1.08 1.10
CA ILE A 156 11.89 1.17 -0.32
C ILE A 156 10.62 1.04 -1.16
N ASN A 157 10.34 2.03 -2.00
CA ASN A 157 9.25 1.95 -2.97
C ASN A 157 9.64 1.10 -4.20
N GLU A 158 8.73 0.24 -4.66
CA GLU A 158 8.91 -0.54 -5.90
C GLU A 158 9.25 0.37 -7.09
N ARG A 159 8.66 1.56 -7.19
CA ARG A 159 8.99 2.49 -8.30
C ARG A 159 10.50 2.71 -8.43
N ASN A 160 11.22 2.88 -7.32
CA ASN A 160 12.65 3.17 -7.37
C ASN A 160 13.46 1.91 -7.70
N ILE A 161 12.96 0.73 -7.30
CA ILE A 161 13.52 -0.57 -7.70
C ILE A 161 13.43 -0.73 -9.22
N MET A 162 12.28 -0.37 -9.80
CA MET A 162 12.04 -0.46 -11.24
C MET A 162 12.90 0.51 -12.06
N GLU A 163 13.32 1.65 -11.51
CA GLU A 163 14.20 2.58 -12.24
C GLU A 163 15.65 2.08 -12.39
N VAL A 164 16.13 1.23 -11.49
CA VAL A 164 17.54 0.80 -11.45
C VAL A 164 17.69 -0.62 -11.98
N ASP A 165 18.32 -0.78 -13.15
CA ASP A 165 18.35 -2.06 -13.90
C ASP A 165 18.76 -3.28 -13.06
N GLY A 166 19.79 -3.15 -12.22
CA GLY A 166 20.28 -4.23 -11.37
C GLY A 166 19.26 -4.69 -10.33
N CYS A 167 18.47 -3.75 -9.80
CA CYS A 167 17.38 -4.03 -8.88
C CYS A 167 16.14 -4.54 -9.63
N ARG A 168 15.75 -3.88 -10.73
CA ARG A 168 14.56 -4.22 -11.53
C ARG A 168 14.56 -5.67 -12.00
N LYS A 169 15.70 -6.16 -12.51
CA LYS A 169 15.78 -7.53 -13.04
C LYS A 169 15.44 -8.55 -11.97
N GLN A 170 16.13 -8.49 -10.83
CA GLN A 170 15.91 -9.41 -9.71
C GLN A 170 14.49 -9.27 -9.14
N TRP A 171 14.01 -8.03 -9.01
CA TRP A 171 12.66 -7.78 -8.49
C TRP A 171 11.58 -8.41 -9.35
N ASN A 172 11.69 -8.28 -10.67
CA ASN A 172 10.71 -8.83 -11.61
C ASN A 172 10.62 -10.36 -11.57
N GLU A 173 11.71 -11.06 -11.27
CA GLU A 173 11.71 -12.54 -11.15
C GLU A 173 10.76 -13.02 -10.04
N THR A 174 10.66 -12.25 -8.95
CA THR A 174 9.79 -12.57 -7.81
C THR A 174 8.43 -11.87 -7.89
N ALA A 175 8.44 -10.55 -8.07
CA ALA A 175 7.22 -9.73 -8.03
C ALA A 175 6.23 -10.11 -9.14
N SER A 176 6.70 -10.40 -10.35
CA SER A 176 5.80 -10.78 -11.46
C SER A 176 5.10 -12.11 -11.20
N ARG A 177 5.78 -13.08 -10.57
CA ARG A 177 5.18 -14.36 -10.17
C ARG A 177 4.06 -14.14 -9.17
N SER A 178 4.33 -13.34 -8.13
CA SER A 178 3.33 -12.98 -7.11
C SER A 178 2.12 -12.26 -7.73
N LYS A 179 2.36 -11.20 -8.52
CA LYS A 179 1.28 -10.45 -9.19
C LYS A 179 0.44 -11.35 -10.08
N LYS A 180 1.07 -12.21 -10.89
CA LYS A 180 0.36 -13.16 -11.75
C LYS A 180 -0.59 -14.06 -10.96
N LYS A 181 -0.10 -14.67 -9.86
CA LYS A 181 -0.94 -15.51 -8.97
C LYS A 181 -2.10 -14.73 -8.38
N LEU A 182 -1.86 -13.52 -7.86
CA LEU A 182 -2.91 -12.67 -7.30
C LEU A 182 -4.00 -12.32 -8.32
N HIS A 183 -3.62 -12.06 -9.57
CA HIS A 183 -4.58 -11.82 -10.66
C HIS A 183 -5.33 -13.10 -11.07
N SER A 184 -4.64 -14.23 -11.25
CA SER A 184 -5.26 -15.44 -11.79
C SER A 184 -6.04 -16.26 -10.77
N GLU A 185 -5.58 -16.31 -9.51
CA GLU A 185 -6.14 -17.16 -8.46
C GLU A 185 -7.14 -16.38 -7.60
N LEU A 186 -6.85 -15.11 -7.28
CA LEU A 186 -7.68 -14.28 -6.39
C LEU A 186 -8.44 -13.16 -7.12
N TYR A 187 -8.32 -13.09 -8.45
CA TYR A 187 -9.05 -12.14 -9.29
C TYR A 187 -8.84 -10.66 -8.91
N PHE A 188 -7.62 -10.32 -8.47
CA PHE A 188 -7.24 -8.91 -8.33
C PHE A 188 -7.36 -8.25 -9.71
N ARG A 189 -8.00 -7.07 -9.79
CA ARG A 189 -8.30 -6.38 -11.05
C ARG A 189 -7.42 -5.16 -11.29
N HIS A 190 -6.82 -4.64 -10.22
CA HIS A 190 -6.00 -3.45 -10.23
C HIS A 190 -4.53 -3.82 -10.17
N GLU A 191 -3.68 -2.96 -10.72
CA GLU A 191 -2.24 -3.09 -10.62
C GLU A 191 -1.80 -3.15 -9.16
N ILE A 192 -0.79 -3.97 -8.88
CA ILE A 192 -0.26 -4.17 -7.53
C ILE A 192 1.06 -3.45 -7.42
N SER A 193 1.16 -2.56 -6.43
CA SER A 193 2.36 -1.79 -6.09
C SER A 193 2.90 -2.28 -4.75
N TYR A 194 4.15 -2.70 -4.72
CA TYR A 194 4.79 -3.16 -3.49
C TYR A 194 5.62 -2.06 -2.82
N ARG A 195 5.70 -2.13 -1.49
CA ARG A 195 6.66 -1.35 -0.70
C ARG A 195 7.32 -2.24 0.34
N ILE A 196 8.65 -2.22 0.37
CA ILE A 196 9.42 -2.98 1.36
C ILE A 196 9.62 -2.07 2.57
N TYR A 197 9.33 -2.57 3.76
CA TYR A 197 9.68 -1.94 5.04
C TYR A 197 10.73 -2.80 5.74
N ARG A 198 11.71 -2.16 6.38
CA ARG A 198 12.79 -2.85 7.09
C ARG A 198 12.29 -3.64 8.29
N ASN A 199 11.31 -3.10 9.04
CA ASN A 199 10.69 -3.78 10.17
C ASN A 199 9.31 -3.17 10.47
N TRP A 200 8.62 -3.73 11.47
CA TRP A 200 7.30 -3.29 11.91
C TRP A 200 7.29 -1.89 12.52
N GLU A 201 8.37 -1.48 13.16
CA GLU A 201 8.53 -0.16 13.75
C GLU A 201 8.55 0.91 12.65
N ASP A 202 9.36 0.73 11.60
CA ASP A 202 9.41 1.64 10.45
C ASP A 202 8.07 1.69 9.69
N PHE A 203 7.37 0.55 9.59
CA PHE A 203 6.03 0.50 9.00
C PHE A 203 5.02 1.30 9.84
N GLU A 204 5.02 1.11 11.15
CA GLU A 204 4.15 1.85 12.06
C GLU A 204 4.46 3.35 12.03
N ASP A 205 5.73 3.72 12.20
CA ASP A 205 6.18 5.11 12.24
C ASP A 205 5.83 5.85 10.96
N TYR A 206 6.00 5.20 9.80
CA TYR A 206 5.59 5.77 8.52
C TYR A 206 4.10 6.14 8.51
N ASN A 207 3.24 5.21 8.96
CA ASN A 207 1.79 5.43 8.97
C ASN A 207 1.40 6.46 10.02
N ILE A 208 1.94 6.39 11.24
CA ILE A 208 1.66 7.36 12.31
C ILE A 208 2.07 8.77 11.88
N GLN A 209 3.24 8.95 11.27
CA GLN A 209 3.68 10.26 10.79
C GLN A 209 2.73 10.83 9.73
N ASN A 210 2.24 10.00 8.81
CA ASN A 210 1.26 10.42 7.81
C ASN A 210 -0.09 10.80 8.46
N ILE A 211 -0.56 10.02 9.43
CA ILE A 211 -1.79 10.32 10.19
C ILE A 211 -1.64 11.64 10.96
N ARG A 212 -0.50 11.86 11.64
CA ARG A 212 -0.21 13.13 12.33
C ARG A 212 -0.26 14.32 11.38
N LYS A 213 0.36 14.18 10.21
CA LYS A 213 0.35 15.22 9.18
C LYS A 213 -1.07 15.50 8.67
N ASN A 214 -1.84 14.45 8.39
CA ASN A 214 -3.23 14.57 7.98
C ASN A 214 -4.09 15.31 9.00
N LYS A 215 -3.92 15.02 10.30
CA LYS A 215 -4.62 15.74 11.36
C LYS A 215 -4.30 17.23 11.33
N LYS A 216 -3.01 17.56 11.39
CA LYS A 216 -2.52 18.95 11.45
C LYS A 216 -2.99 19.82 10.27
N GLU A 217 -3.11 19.23 9.08
CA GLU A 217 -3.44 19.99 7.86
C GLU A 217 -4.94 20.07 7.56
N ASN A 218 -5.77 19.26 8.23
CA ASN A 218 -7.21 19.23 7.98
C ASN A 218 -8.06 19.67 9.19
N PHE A 219 -7.50 19.68 10.41
CA PHE A 219 -8.19 19.98 11.67
C PHE A 219 -7.28 20.77 12.63
#